data_AF-A0A3C0Q7C2-F1
#
_entry.id   AF-A0A3C0Q7C2-F1
#
_cell.length_a   1.000
_cell.length_b   1.000
_cell.length_c   1.000
_cell.angle_alpha   90.00
_cell.angle_beta   90.00
_cell.angle_gamma   90.00
#
_symmetry.space_group_name_H-M   'P 1'
#
loop_
_entity.id
_entity.type
_entity.pdbx_description
1 polymer ?
#
loop_
_entity_poly.entity_id
_entity_poly.type
_entity_poly.pdbx_seq_one_letter_code
_entity_poly.pdbx_strand_id
1 'polypeptide(L)' 'MSEPYVVKMPQLSDTMTEGVVVSWEKNIGDEIKRGDIVATVETDKA' A
#
# COMPACT_ATOMS: atom_id res chain seq x y z
N MET A 1 -5.05 -21.78 -11.09
CA MET A 1 -5.36 -21.01 -9.87
C MET A 1 -4.49 -19.78 -9.92
N SER A 2 -5.10 -18.59 -9.96
CA SER A 2 -4.35 -17.33 -10.05
C SER A 2 -3.80 -17.00 -8.67
N GLU A 3 -2.49 -16.99 -8.50
CA GLU A 3 -1.86 -16.57 -7.25
C GLU A 3 -2.13 -15.08 -7.00
N PRO A 4 -2.58 -14.68 -5.80
CA PRO A 4 -2.77 -13.28 -5.48
C PRO A 4 -1.42 -12.58 -5.41
N TYR A 5 -1.26 -11.50 -6.18
CA TYR A 5 -0.07 -10.65 -6.09
C TYR A 5 -0.10 -9.84 -4.80
N VAL A 6 0.72 -10.23 -3.82
CA VAL A 6 0.80 -9.56 -2.52
C VAL A 6 1.61 -8.26 -2.67
N VAL A 7 0.91 -7.12 -2.68
CA VAL A 7 1.54 -5.80 -2.58
C VAL A 7 2.02 -5.62 -1.15
N LYS A 8 3.32 -5.80 -0.93
CA LYS A 8 3.96 -5.47 0.35
C LYS A 8 4.19 -3.97 0.41
N MET A 9 4.02 -3.39 1.59
CA MET A 9 4.38 -2.01 1.83
C MET A 9 5.90 -1.84 1.58
N PRO A 10 6.32 -0.97 0.65
CA PRO A 10 7.74 -0.68 0.49
C PRO A 10 8.23 0.04 1.75
N GLN A 11 9.45 -0.24 2.21
CA GLN A 11 10.08 0.57 3.25
C GLN A 11 10.25 1.99 2.70
N LEU A 12 9.45 2.94 3.21
CA LEU A 12 9.52 4.35 2.80
C LEU A 12 10.62 5.11 3.55
N SER A 13 11.17 4.56 4.63
CA SER A 13 12.29 5.13 5.39
C SER A 13 13.05 4.04 6.15
N ASP A 14 14.37 4.20 6.32
CA ASP A 14 15.26 3.22 6.96
C ASP A 14 14.88 2.88 8.41
N THR A 15 14.14 3.76 9.09
CA THR A 15 13.68 3.60 10.49
C THR A 15 12.17 3.36 10.61
N MET A 16 11.45 3.23 9.51
CA MET A 16 9.99 3.09 9.54
C MET A 16 9.61 1.62 9.77
N THR A 17 9.14 1.34 10.98
CA THR A 17 8.73 -0.01 11.41
C THR A 17 7.24 -0.26 11.19
N GLU A 18 6.41 0.77 11.35
CA GLU A 18 4.95 0.71 11.28
C GLU A 18 4.42 1.93 10.52
N GLY A 19 3.37 1.74 9.72
CA GLY A 19 2.67 2.81 9.01
C GLY A 19 1.17 2.57 9.08
N VAL A 20 0.39 3.64 9.20
CA VAL A 20 -1.07 3.58 9.31
C VAL A 20 -1.67 3.76 7.92
N VAL A 21 -2.55 2.84 7.51
CA VAL A 21 -3.31 3.00 6.27
C VAL A 21 -4.41 4.03 6.52
N VAL A 22 -4.31 5.19 5.87
CA VAL A 22 -5.26 6.30 6.01
C VAL A 22 -6.51 6.06 5.16
N SER A 23 -6.31 5.67 3.91
CA SER A 23 -7.41 5.40 2.99
C SER A 23 -7.01 4.35 1.94
N TRP A 24 -8.00 3.55 1.53
CA TRP A 24 -7.89 2.69 0.36
C TRP A 24 -8.47 3.43 -0.84
N GLU A 25 -7.65 3.67 -1.86
CA GLU A 25 -8.08 4.29 -3.13
C GLU A 25 -8.62 3.23 -4.11
N LYS A 26 -8.37 1.94 -3.83
CA LYS A 26 -8.82 0.80 -4.63
C LYS A 26 -9.72 -0.12 -3.82
N ASN A 27 -10.80 -0.60 -4.45
CA ASN A 27 -11.72 -1.55 -3.84
C ASN A 27 -11.39 -3.00 -4.24
N ILE A 28 -11.98 -3.93 -3.50
CA ILE A 28 -11.86 -5.36 -3.78
C ILE A 28 -12.48 -5.65 -5.14
N GLY A 29 -11.68 -6.18 -6.07
CA GLY A 29 -12.10 -6.50 -7.44
C GLY A 29 -11.71 -5.45 -8.48
N ASP A 30 -11.18 -4.30 -8.06
CA ASP A 30 -10.65 -3.30 -8.99
C ASP A 30 -9.34 -3.78 -9.62
N GLU A 31 -9.18 -3.52 -10.91
CA GLU A 31 -7.90 -3.74 -11.58
C GLU A 31 -6.89 -2.65 -11.16
N ILE A 32 -5.69 -3.10 -10.76
CA ILE A 32 -4.57 -2.22 -10.41
C ILE A 32 -3.58 -2.21 -11.57
N LYS A 33 -3.26 -1.01 -12.07
CA LYS A 33 -2.24 -0.82 -13.11
C LYS A 33 -0.98 -0.19 -12.51
N ARG A 34 0.16 -0.38 -13.20
CA ARG A 34 1.40 0.31 -12.81
C ARG A 34 1.20 1.82 -12.92
N GLY A 35 1.40 2.52 -11.82
CA GLY A 35 1.17 3.96 -11.70
C GLY A 35 -0.12 4.33 -10.97
N ASP A 36 -1.00 3.36 -10.69
CA ASP A 36 -2.20 3.61 -9.89
C ASP A 36 -1.87 3.68 -8.40
N ILE A 37 -2.53 4.60 -7.70
CA ILE A 37 -2.52 4.68 -6.24
C ILE A 37 -3.48 3.61 -5.70
N VAL A 38 -2.99 2.76 -4.81
CA VAL A 38 -3.77 1.65 -4.23
C VAL A 38 -4.28 1.99 -2.85
N ALA A 39 -3.43 2.60 -2.02
CA ALA A 39 -3.75 3.05 -0.68
C ALA A 39 -2.86 4.22 -0.30
N THR A 40 -3.42 5.15 0.46
CA THR A 40 -2.68 6.21 1.12
C THR A 40 -2.27 5.73 2.49
N VAL A 41 -0.97 5.78 2.75
CA VAL A 41 -0.37 5.35 4.01
C VAL A 41 0.33 6.55 4.63
N GLU A 42 0.03 6.81 5.89
CA GLU A 42 0.69 7.84 6.68
C GLU A 42 1.63 7.18 7.67
N THR A 43 2.79 7.77 7.81
CA THR A 43 3.86 7.29 8.66
C THR A 43 3.96 8.32 9.77
N ASP A 44 3.89 7.90 11.03
CA ASP A 44 4.11 8.84 12.12
C ASP A 44 5.56 9.31 12.04
N LYS A 45 5.70 10.57 11.65
CA LYS A 45 6.99 11.22 11.45
C LYS A 45 7.22 12.08 12.69
N ALA A 46 7.96 11.53 13.64
CA ALA A 46 8.80 12.34 14.51
C ALA A 46 10.15 12.55 13.81
#